data_AF-A0A965LZQ9-F1
#
_entry.id   AF-A0A965LZQ9-F1
#
_cell.length_a   1.000
_cell.length_b   1.000
_cell.length_c   1.000
_cell.angle_alpha   90.00
_cell.angle_beta   90.00
_cell.angle_gamma   90.00
#
_symmetry.space_group_name_H-M   'P 1'
#
loop_
_entity.id
_entity.type
_entity.pdbx_description
1 polymer ?
#
loop_
_entity_poly.entity_id
_entity_poly.type
_entity_poly.pdbx_seq_one_letter_code
_entity_poly.pdbx_strand_id
1 'polypeptide(L)'
;MNDAAELSRLQAENARLISLLESHGIDWRPPQPVVLVALEPSRLSTAEKVALFRRLFRGRTDVYPVRWEGKTSGKSGYAPACANEWRAGVCDKPRIKCGDCGNRSLIPLSDAVIYDHLAGEHTVGVYPLLEDDSCYFLAVDFDEAEWREDARAFIQSCEALGVPSALEISRSGRGAHAWVFFASRVAARDARRLGTAIISHTCARTRQLKLESYDRLFPNQDTLPKGGFGNLIALPLQKGPREQGFSVFVDADLRPYPDQWAFLASIQPMAAHDIEPTLLRATGGVHPLDVTFIDDEDLATPWKRENTSTKKLAGPMPKSLTVTLANLIYFEKDHLPQALANRLIRLAAFQNPEFYKAQAMRMSVWDKPRVIGCAENYPQHIALPRGCLDAALDLLRDNDIACDLRDERFGGEPIDVSFVGTRRLDQEAAIASMLRHDAGVLCAPTAFGKTVTAAAMIARRGVNTLVLVHRTELLKQWQERLQAFLGVGKGVIGTIGGGKAKPTGKIDIAVMQSLSRQGEVNPLVEGYGQVIVDECHHVGAVSFD
;
A
#
# COMPACT_ATOMS: atom_id res chain seq x y z
N MET A 1 34.69 -38.23 -44.84
CA MET A 1 35.56 -38.15 -43.66
C MET A 1 34.82 -37.29 -42.64
N ASN A 2 34.39 -37.71 -41.45
CA ASN A 2 34.31 -39.02 -40.81
C ASN A 2 33.25 -38.88 -39.69
N ASP A 3 31.98 -38.63 -40.05
CA ASP A 3 30.88 -38.35 -39.09
C ASP A 3 30.73 -39.45 -38.04
N ALA A 4 31.09 -40.69 -38.39
CA ALA A 4 31.12 -41.81 -37.47
C ALA A 4 32.22 -41.67 -36.38
N ALA A 5 33.35 -41.07 -36.72
CA ALA A 5 34.42 -40.79 -35.75
C ALA A 5 34.09 -39.57 -34.88
N GLU A 6 33.44 -38.55 -35.43
CA GLU A 6 32.92 -37.41 -34.65
C GLU A 6 31.86 -37.88 -33.65
N LEU A 7 30.92 -38.73 -34.09
CA LEU A 7 29.91 -39.34 -33.24
C LEU A 7 30.53 -40.19 -32.12
N SER A 8 31.53 -41.01 -32.46
CA SER A 8 32.24 -41.83 -31.46
C SER A 8 32.99 -40.97 -30.44
N ARG A 9 33.61 -39.87 -30.88
CA ARG A 9 34.28 -38.91 -29.99
C ARG A 9 33.29 -38.23 -29.06
N LEU A 10 32.15 -37.79 -29.58
CA LEU A 10 31.09 -37.15 -28.79
C LEU A 10 30.47 -38.13 -27.79
N GLN A 11 30.26 -39.39 -28.17
CA GLN A 11 29.75 -40.42 -27.26
C GLN A 11 30.74 -40.72 -26.12
N ALA A 12 32.04 -40.80 -26.42
CA ALA A 12 33.08 -40.99 -25.41
C ALA A 12 33.17 -39.79 -24.44
N GLU A 13 33.08 -38.57 -24.96
CA GLU A 13 33.09 -37.36 -24.13
C GLU A 13 31.84 -37.25 -23.27
N ASN A 14 30.68 -37.61 -23.80
CA ASN A 14 29.43 -37.62 -23.06
C ASN A 14 29.47 -38.65 -21.90
N ALA A 15 30.00 -39.85 -22.15
CA ALA A 15 30.20 -40.86 -21.11
C ALA A 15 31.15 -40.38 -20.00
N ARG A 16 32.23 -39.67 -20.36
CA ARG A 16 33.15 -39.07 -19.40
C ARG A 16 32.47 -37.99 -18.55
N LEU A 17 31.70 -37.10 -19.17
CA LEU A 17 30.98 -36.02 -18.49
C LEU A 17 29.91 -36.58 -17.54
N ILE A 18 29.14 -37.58 -17.97
CA ILE A 18 28.16 -38.29 -17.13
C ILE A 18 28.84 -38.86 -15.88
N SER A 19 29.96 -39.57 -16.05
CA SER A 19 30.70 -40.13 -14.91
C SER A 19 31.22 -39.05 -13.95
N LEU A 20 31.66 -37.90 -14.49
CA LEU A 20 32.09 -36.77 -13.67
C LEU A 20 30.93 -36.16 -12.88
N LEU A 21 29.76 -36.00 -13.50
CA LEU A 21 28.56 -35.48 -12.85
C LEU A 21 28.06 -36.44 -11.75
N GLU A 22 28.05 -37.75 -12.01
CA GLU A 22 27.67 -38.77 -11.03
C GLU A 22 28.63 -38.81 -9.83
N SER A 23 29.94 -38.71 -10.05
CA SER A 23 30.94 -38.66 -8.97
C SER A 23 30.85 -37.41 -8.08
N HIS A 24 30.25 -36.32 -8.58
CA HIS A 24 30.02 -35.09 -7.84
C HIS A 24 28.57 -34.96 -7.33
N GLY A 25 27.72 -35.97 -7.52
CA GLY A 25 26.32 -35.97 -7.08
C GLY A 25 25.45 -34.92 -7.78
N ILE A 26 25.81 -34.52 -9.01
CA ILE A 26 25.08 -33.53 -9.80
C ILE A 26 24.12 -34.28 -10.73
N ASP A 27 22.82 -34.01 -10.59
CA ASP A 27 21.80 -34.62 -11.45
C ASP A 27 21.89 -34.05 -12.87
N TRP A 28 22.04 -34.95 -13.85
CA TRP A 28 22.30 -34.60 -15.26
C TRP A 28 21.20 -35.07 -16.19
N ARG A 29 20.23 -35.84 -15.68
CA ARG A 29 19.13 -36.36 -16.50
C ARG A 29 18.14 -35.22 -16.74
N PRO A 30 17.75 -34.95 -17.99
CA PRO A 30 16.61 -34.05 -18.23
C PRO A 30 15.39 -34.64 -17.52
N PRO A 31 14.54 -33.81 -16.89
CA PRO A 31 13.31 -34.29 -16.28
C PRO A 31 12.54 -35.08 -17.34
N GLN A 32 12.13 -36.31 -16.99
CA GLN A 32 11.28 -37.08 -17.89
C GLN A 32 10.07 -36.20 -18.24
N PRO A 33 9.67 -36.11 -19.52
CA PRO A 33 8.42 -35.46 -19.86
C PRO A 33 7.36 -36.18 -19.05
N VAL A 34 6.72 -35.45 -18.13
CA VAL A 34 5.55 -35.94 -17.43
C VAL A 34 4.58 -36.32 -18.52
N VAL A 35 4.38 -37.63 -18.71
CA VAL A 35 3.33 -38.12 -19.59
C VAL A 35 2.06 -37.57 -18.98
N LEU A 36 1.51 -36.53 -19.61
CA LEU A 36 0.17 -36.03 -19.35
C LEU A 36 -0.75 -37.20 -19.59
N VAL A 37 -1.04 -37.97 -18.54
CA VAL A 37 -2.23 -38.79 -18.49
C VAL A 37 -3.35 -37.77 -18.73
N ALA A 38 -3.99 -37.86 -19.89
CA ALA A 38 -5.16 -37.06 -20.19
C ALA A 38 -6.17 -37.33 -19.07
N LEU A 39 -6.24 -36.41 -18.11
CA LEU A 39 -7.25 -36.41 -17.07
C LEU A 39 -8.59 -36.41 -17.81
N GLU A 40 -9.39 -37.44 -17.57
CA GLU A 40 -10.76 -37.48 -18.08
C GLU A 40 -11.45 -36.16 -17.69
N PRO A 41 -12.17 -35.49 -18.61
CA PRO A 41 -12.91 -34.28 -18.28
C PRO A 41 -13.88 -34.59 -17.12
N SER A 42 -13.99 -33.67 -16.17
CA SER A 42 -14.75 -33.85 -14.94
C SER A 42 -16.14 -34.40 -15.26
N ARG A 43 -16.50 -35.52 -14.63
CA ARG A 43 -17.81 -36.19 -14.79
C ARG A 43 -18.96 -35.43 -14.10
N LEU A 44 -18.73 -34.18 -13.67
CA LEU A 44 -19.74 -33.38 -12.96
C LEU A 44 -20.84 -32.94 -13.92
N SER A 45 -22.07 -33.25 -13.56
CA SER A 45 -23.29 -32.70 -14.16
C SER A 45 -23.38 -31.19 -13.98
N THR A 46 -24.25 -30.54 -14.75
CA THR A 46 -24.51 -29.10 -14.62
C THR A 46 -24.93 -28.70 -13.20
N ALA A 47 -25.78 -29.50 -12.56
CA ALA A 47 -26.22 -29.26 -11.19
C ALA A 47 -25.06 -29.36 -10.18
N GLU A 48 -24.19 -30.36 -10.34
CA GLU A 48 -23.00 -30.53 -9.48
C GLU A 48 -21.99 -29.39 -9.67
N LYS A 49 -21.82 -28.88 -10.89
CA LYS A 49 -20.97 -27.70 -11.16
C LYS A 49 -21.49 -26.45 -10.47
N VAL A 50 -22.80 -26.19 -10.56
CA VAL A 50 -23.44 -25.05 -9.87
C VAL A 50 -23.32 -25.20 -8.35
N ALA A 51 -23.57 -26.39 -7.82
CA ALA A 51 -23.44 -26.67 -6.38
C ALA A 51 -21.99 -26.48 -5.88
N LEU A 52 -21.01 -26.99 -6.61
CA LEU A 52 -19.58 -26.80 -6.31
C LEU A 52 -19.20 -25.32 -6.32
N PHE A 53 -19.64 -24.58 -7.34
CA PHE A 53 -19.36 -23.14 -7.45
C PHE A 53 -19.95 -22.36 -6.27
N ARG A 54 -21.20 -22.63 -5.90
CA ARG A 54 -21.87 -22.00 -4.75
C ARG A 54 -21.25 -22.38 -3.41
N ARG A 55 -20.66 -23.56 -3.31
CA ARG A 55 -19.94 -24.01 -2.10
C ARG A 55 -18.68 -23.20 -1.87
N LEU A 56 -17.90 -22.94 -2.92
CA LEU A 56 -16.64 -22.20 -2.85
C LEU A 56 -16.85 -20.69 -2.78
N PHE A 57 -17.58 -20.10 -3.74
CA PHE A 57 -17.78 -18.66 -3.84
C PHE A 57 -19.00 -18.19 -3.05
N ARG A 58 -19.03 -18.57 -1.76
CA ARG A 58 -20.17 -18.33 -0.88
C ARG A 58 -20.06 -16.98 -0.19
N GLY A 59 -21.09 -16.15 -0.33
CA GLY A 59 -21.27 -14.91 0.42
C GLY A 59 -22.73 -14.73 0.80
N ARG A 60 -23.24 -13.49 0.74
CA ARG A 60 -24.67 -13.21 0.93
C ARG A 60 -25.53 -13.96 -0.09
N THR A 61 -26.61 -14.55 0.40
CA THR A 61 -27.58 -15.29 -0.44
C THR A 61 -28.87 -14.52 -0.66
N ASP A 62 -29.12 -13.49 0.13
CA ASP A 62 -30.31 -12.63 0.05
C ASP A 62 -30.18 -11.53 -1.02
N VAL A 63 -28.96 -11.25 -1.48
CA VAL A 63 -28.66 -10.26 -2.50
C VAL A 63 -27.36 -10.59 -3.24
N TYR A 64 -27.30 -10.23 -4.53
CA TYR A 64 -26.08 -10.30 -5.33
C TYR A 64 -25.94 -9.07 -6.23
N PRO A 65 -24.70 -8.63 -6.55
CA PRO A 65 -24.46 -7.58 -7.52
C PRO A 65 -24.48 -8.12 -8.95
N VAL A 66 -25.15 -7.41 -9.86
CA VAL A 66 -25.18 -7.66 -11.30
C VAL A 66 -24.36 -6.60 -12.01
N ARG A 67 -23.55 -7.04 -12.96
CA ARG A 67 -22.77 -6.15 -13.81
C ARG A 67 -23.68 -5.45 -14.82
N TRP A 68 -23.51 -4.15 -14.97
CA TRP A 68 -24.14 -3.36 -16.02
C TRP A 68 -23.08 -2.68 -16.89
N GLU A 69 -23.40 -2.50 -18.16
CA GLU A 69 -22.57 -1.78 -19.12
C GLU A 69 -23.44 -0.75 -19.86
N GLY A 70 -23.03 0.52 -19.81
CA GLY A 70 -23.75 1.62 -20.42
C GLY A 70 -23.57 1.60 -21.95
N LYS A 71 -24.66 1.36 -22.68
CA LYS A 71 -24.65 1.20 -24.15
C LYS A 71 -24.06 2.40 -24.91
N THR A 72 -24.09 3.60 -24.33
CA THR A 72 -23.64 4.86 -24.97
C THR A 72 -22.43 5.51 -24.30
N SER A 73 -22.16 5.23 -23.03
CA SER A 73 -21.12 5.94 -22.26
C SER A 73 -19.82 5.15 -22.09
N GLY A 74 -19.79 3.87 -22.49
CA GLY A 74 -18.66 2.97 -22.23
C GLY A 74 -18.41 2.69 -20.74
N LYS A 75 -19.20 3.28 -19.84
CA LYS A 75 -19.08 3.06 -18.38
C LYS A 75 -19.64 1.71 -18.02
N SER A 76 -19.06 1.09 -17.01
CA SER A 76 -19.55 -0.16 -16.47
C SER A 76 -19.44 -0.16 -14.95
N GLY A 77 -20.22 -1.03 -14.31
CA GLY A 77 -20.21 -1.14 -12.86
C GLY A 77 -21.04 -2.31 -12.39
N TYR A 78 -21.26 -2.36 -11.08
CA TYR A 78 -22.10 -3.35 -10.44
C TYR A 78 -23.21 -2.66 -9.64
N ALA A 79 -24.38 -3.27 -9.59
CA ALA A 79 -25.51 -2.83 -8.77
C ALA A 79 -26.23 -4.03 -8.17
N PRO A 80 -26.81 -3.92 -6.96
CA PRO A 80 -27.56 -5.03 -6.36
C PRO A 80 -28.79 -5.37 -7.21
N ALA A 81 -29.02 -6.66 -7.43
CA ALA A 81 -30.21 -7.19 -8.09
C ALA A 81 -31.46 -6.84 -7.28
N CYS A 82 -32.39 -6.12 -7.91
CA CYS A 82 -33.60 -5.63 -7.26
C CYS A 82 -34.80 -5.75 -8.21
N ALA A 83 -35.88 -6.38 -7.75
CA ALA A 83 -37.11 -6.55 -8.54
C ALA A 83 -37.82 -5.21 -8.82
N ASN A 84 -37.54 -4.18 -8.02
CA ASN A 84 -38.07 -2.83 -8.21
C ASN A 84 -37.11 -1.93 -9.02
N GLU A 85 -36.01 -2.45 -9.57
CA GLU A 85 -35.05 -1.63 -10.30
C GLU A 85 -35.71 -0.89 -11.48
N TRP A 86 -35.44 0.42 -11.60
CA TRP A 86 -36.01 1.32 -12.61
C TRP A 86 -37.54 1.44 -12.62
N ARG A 87 -38.26 0.92 -11.62
CA ARG A 87 -39.71 1.10 -11.50
C ARG A 87 -40.05 2.53 -11.06
N ALA A 88 -40.66 3.29 -11.97
CA ALA A 88 -41.05 4.68 -11.75
C ALA A 88 -41.95 4.83 -10.51
N GLY A 89 -41.66 5.82 -9.66
CA GLY A 89 -42.39 6.09 -8.41
C GLY A 89 -42.09 5.11 -7.26
N VAL A 90 -41.24 4.09 -7.47
CA VAL A 90 -40.85 3.12 -6.44
C VAL A 90 -39.34 3.13 -6.22
N CYS A 91 -38.56 3.14 -7.29
CA CYS A 91 -37.10 3.17 -7.24
C CYS A 91 -36.57 4.56 -7.64
N ASP A 92 -35.87 5.20 -6.71
CA ASP A 92 -35.34 6.55 -6.90
C ASP A 92 -33.91 6.56 -7.51
N LYS A 93 -33.49 5.50 -8.20
CA LYS A 93 -32.23 5.53 -8.97
C LYS A 93 -32.34 6.59 -10.09
N PRO A 94 -31.28 7.38 -10.35
CA PRO A 94 -29.95 7.36 -9.73
C PRO A 94 -29.80 8.31 -8.53
N ARG A 95 -30.86 8.92 -8.00
CA ARG A 95 -30.82 9.96 -6.96
C ARG A 95 -30.34 9.45 -5.59
N ILE A 96 -30.63 8.18 -5.26
CA ILE A 96 -30.22 7.55 -3.98
C ILE A 96 -29.43 6.26 -4.21
N LYS A 97 -28.64 5.84 -3.21
CA LYS A 97 -27.98 4.52 -3.19
C LYS A 97 -28.97 3.43 -2.81
N CYS A 98 -28.80 2.22 -3.34
CA CYS A 98 -29.63 1.06 -2.96
C CYS A 98 -29.54 0.67 -1.49
N GLY A 99 -28.43 1.01 -0.81
CA GLY A 99 -28.30 0.82 0.64
C GLY A 99 -29.34 1.63 1.43
N ASP A 100 -29.71 2.81 0.92
CA ASP A 100 -30.59 3.78 1.59
C ASP A 100 -32.05 3.70 1.09
N CYS A 101 -32.33 2.79 0.15
CA CYS A 101 -33.64 2.68 -0.48
C CYS A 101 -34.60 1.83 0.38
N GLY A 102 -35.63 2.46 0.96
CA GLY A 102 -36.67 1.78 1.74
C GLY A 102 -37.62 0.90 0.91
N ASN A 103 -37.67 1.11 -0.41
CA ASN A 103 -38.51 0.34 -1.34
C ASN A 103 -37.75 -0.79 -2.06
N ARG A 104 -36.55 -1.15 -1.58
CA ARG A 104 -35.74 -2.20 -2.21
C ARG A 104 -36.41 -3.56 -2.05
N SER A 105 -36.49 -4.31 -3.15
CA SER A 105 -36.95 -5.71 -3.18
C SER A 105 -35.80 -6.55 -3.75
N LEU A 106 -34.89 -6.97 -2.87
CA LEU A 106 -33.65 -7.64 -3.25
C LEU A 106 -33.94 -9.06 -3.75
N ILE A 107 -33.25 -9.44 -4.83
CA ILE A 107 -33.41 -10.77 -5.43
C ILE A 107 -32.37 -11.71 -4.81
N PRO A 108 -32.79 -12.86 -4.25
CA PRO A 108 -31.86 -13.82 -3.66
C PRO A 108 -31.01 -14.50 -4.74
N LEU A 109 -29.78 -14.83 -4.39
CA LEU A 109 -28.84 -15.54 -5.25
C LEU A 109 -29.25 -17.02 -5.36
N SER A 110 -29.89 -17.40 -6.47
CA SER A 110 -30.36 -18.76 -6.74
C SER A 110 -29.39 -19.57 -7.62
N ASP A 111 -29.62 -20.88 -7.73
CA ASP A 111 -28.85 -21.77 -8.61
C ASP A 111 -28.99 -21.36 -10.09
N ALA A 112 -30.19 -20.89 -10.48
CA ALA A 112 -30.43 -20.36 -11.82
C ALA A 112 -29.57 -19.13 -12.11
N VAL A 113 -29.44 -18.20 -11.16
CA VAL A 113 -28.59 -17.01 -11.33
C VAL A 113 -27.11 -17.40 -11.55
N ILE A 114 -26.62 -18.40 -10.82
CA ILE A 114 -25.25 -18.92 -10.98
C ILE A 114 -25.09 -19.66 -12.32
N TYR A 115 -26.09 -20.44 -12.72
CA TYR A 115 -26.09 -21.07 -14.04
C TYR A 115 -26.00 -20.03 -15.16
N ASP A 116 -26.86 -19.02 -15.13
CA ASP A 116 -26.90 -17.92 -16.09
C ASP A 116 -25.55 -17.17 -16.15
N HIS A 117 -24.90 -17.00 -15.00
CA HIS A 117 -23.54 -16.45 -14.92
C HIS A 117 -22.50 -17.28 -15.67
N LEU A 118 -22.49 -18.59 -15.43
CA LEU A 118 -21.55 -19.52 -16.03
C LEU A 118 -21.84 -19.77 -17.53
N ALA A 119 -23.11 -19.64 -17.93
CA ALA A 119 -23.60 -19.74 -19.29
C ALA A 119 -23.34 -18.45 -20.10
N GLY A 120 -23.20 -17.30 -19.44
CA GLY A 120 -22.87 -16.02 -20.06
C GLY A 120 -24.06 -15.08 -20.29
N GLU A 121 -25.24 -15.40 -19.75
CA GLU A 121 -26.45 -14.57 -19.87
C GLU A 121 -26.29 -13.24 -19.12
N HIS A 122 -25.71 -13.28 -17.92
CA HIS A 122 -25.32 -12.07 -17.16
C HIS A 122 -24.02 -12.29 -16.38
N THR A 123 -23.33 -11.22 -16.00
CA THR A 123 -22.19 -11.32 -15.09
C THR A 123 -22.62 -10.86 -13.70
N VAL A 124 -22.37 -11.68 -12.68
CA VAL A 124 -22.68 -11.36 -11.29
C VAL A 124 -21.42 -11.36 -10.44
N GLY A 125 -21.48 -10.71 -9.29
CA GLY A 125 -20.48 -10.81 -8.24
C GLY A 125 -21.06 -11.44 -6.98
N VAL A 126 -20.34 -11.27 -5.88
CA VAL A 126 -20.74 -11.72 -4.55
C VAL A 126 -20.35 -10.67 -3.51
N TYR A 127 -21.20 -10.50 -2.49
CA TYR A 127 -20.85 -9.78 -1.27
C TYR A 127 -20.31 -10.79 -0.25
N PRO A 128 -19.00 -10.81 0.06
CA PRO A 128 -18.38 -11.85 0.87
C PRO A 128 -18.64 -11.68 2.37
N LEU A 129 -18.94 -10.44 2.82
CA LEU A 129 -19.22 -10.13 4.22
C LEU A 129 -20.69 -10.41 4.55
N LEU A 130 -20.91 -11.28 5.52
CA LEU A 130 -22.23 -11.65 6.02
C LEU A 130 -22.75 -10.67 7.08
N GLU A 131 -24.01 -10.81 7.45
CA GLU A 131 -24.67 -9.94 8.44
C GLU A 131 -24.17 -10.13 9.87
N ASP A 132 -23.54 -11.27 10.16
CA ASP A 132 -22.90 -11.62 11.43
C ASP A 132 -21.39 -11.32 11.44
N ASP A 133 -20.92 -10.45 10.54
CA ASP A 133 -19.51 -10.04 10.42
C ASP A 133 -18.54 -11.20 10.07
N SER A 134 -19.08 -12.31 9.53
CA SER A 134 -18.31 -13.48 9.10
C SER A 134 -18.19 -13.59 7.57
N CYS A 135 -17.29 -14.45 7.08
CA CYS A 135 -17.14 -14.79 5.67
C CYS A 135 -16.76 -16.27 5.45
N TYR A 136 -16.83 -16.74 4.21
CA TYR A 136 -16.43 -18.11 3.81
C TYR A 136 -15.13 -18.17 3.01
N PHE A 137 -14.62 -17.02 2.58
CA PHE A 137 -13.36 -16.94 1.87
C PHE A 137 -12.68 -15.59 2.14
N LEU A 138 -11.38 -15.57 1.89
CA LEU A 138 -10.58 -14.38 1.68
C LEU A 138 -10.18 -14.34 0.21
N ALA A 139 -10.34 -13.19 -0.46
CA ALA A 139 -9.73 -12.96 -1.77
C ALA A 139 -8.78 -11.77 -1.71
N VAL A 140 -7.66 -11.86 -2.42
CA VAL A 140 -6.64 -10.80 -2.54
C VAL A 140 -6.58 -10.40 -4.01
N ASP A 141 -6.80 -9.13 -4.31
CA ASP A 141 -6.79 -8.57 -5.68
C ASP A 141 -5.43 -7.95 -6.02
N PHE A 142 -4.87 -8.32 -7.17
CA PHE A 142 -3.61 -7.85 -7.72
C PHE A 142 -3.87 -7.23 -9.10
N ASP A 143 -3.80 -5.90 -9.25
CA ASP A 143 -4.13 -5.21 -10.51
C ASP A 143 -3.12 -4.13 -10.95
N GLU A 144 -1.96 -4.06 -10.29
CA GLU A 144 -0.89 -3.10 -10.59
C GLU A 144 0.10 -3.62 -11.65
N ALA A 145 1.08 -2.78 -12.03
CA ALA A 145 2.00 -3.07 -13.13
C ALA A 145 2.78 -4.40 -12.99
N GLU A 146 3.09 -4.82 -11.75
CA GLU A 146 3.84 -6.04 -11.43
C GLU A 146 2.95 -7.16 -10.86
N TRP A 147 1.64 -7.14 -11.15
CA TRP A 147 0.66 -8.07 -10.55
C TRP A 147 1.02 -9.55 -10.72
N ARG A 148 1.76 -9.92 -11.79
CA ARG A 148 2.16 -11.32 -12.04
C ARG A 148 3.18 -11.79 -11.02
N GLU A 149 4.20 -10.98 -10.81
CA GLU A 149 5.26 -11.22 -9.86
C GLU A 149 4.70 -11.22 -8.43
N ASP A 150 3.85 -10.23 -8.10
CA ASP A 150 3.21 -10.11 -6.79
C ASP A 150 2.29 -11.31 -6.48
N ALA A 151 1.44 -11.70 -7.44
CA ALA A 151 0.54 -12.84 -7.27
C ALA A 151 1.32 -14.15 -7.10
N ARG A 152 2.38 -14.37 -7.88
CA ARG A 152 3.25 -15.56 -7.73
C ARG A 152 3.96 -15.57 -6.38
N ALA A 153 4.50 -14.44 -5.95
CA ALA A 153 5.15 -14.30 -4.66
C ALA A 153 4.19 -14.63 -3.51
N PHE A 154 2.94 -14.15 -3.59
CA PHE A 154 1.90 -14.44 -2.63
C PHE A 154 1.53 -15.93 -2.58
N ILE A 155 1.30 -16.57 -3.73
CA ILE A 155 0.96 -18.02 -3.80
C ILE A 155 2.10 -18.87 -3.23
N GLN A 156 3.36 -18.56 -3.56
CA GLN A 156 4.52 -19.26 -2.99
C GLN A 156 4.60 -19.09 -1.45
N SER A 157 4.22 -17.92 -0.93
CA SER A 157 4.14 -17.70 0.52
C SER A 157 2.99 -18.50 1.14
N CYS A 158 1.83 -18.60 0.48
CA CYS A 158 0.75 -19.49 0.89
C CYS A 158 1.23 -20.94 0.96
N GLU A 159 1.92 -21.43 -0.08
CA GLU A 159 2.49 -22.79 -0.12
C GLU A 159 3.48 -23.04 1.03
N ALA A 160 4.41 -22.11 1.27
CA ALA A 160 5.37 -22.20 2.37
C ALA A 160 4.70 -22.24 3.75
N LEU A 161 3.57 -21.56 3.91
CA LEU A 161 2.79 -21.52 5.14
C LEU A 161 1.75 -22.65 5.23
N GLY A 162 1.61 -23.46 4.18
CA GLY A 162 0.59 -24.52 4.11
C GLY A 162 -0.84 -23.98 4.03
N VAL A 163 -1.03 -22.79 3.45
CA VAL A 163 -2.34 -22.18 3.22
C VAL A 163 -2.85 -22.63 1.85
N PRO A 164 -3.99 -23.34 1.76
CA PRO A 164 -4.61 -23.67 0.49
C PRO A 164 -5.10 -22.41 -0.21
N SER A 165 -4.57 -22.14 -1.40
CA SER A 165 -4.94 -20.97 -2.20
C SER A 165 -5.14 -21.32 -3.67
N ALA A 166 -6.07 -20.62 -4.33
CA ALA A 166 -6.34 -20.75 -5.75
C ALA A 166 -6.13 -19.41 -6.46
N LEU A 167 -5.43 -19.41 -7.59
CA LEU A 167 -5.14 -18.19 -8.35
C LEU A 167 -6.05 -18.09 -9.58
N GLU A 168 -6.76 -16.99 -9.72
CA GLU A 168 -7.62 -16.66 -10.86
C GLU A 168 -7.05 -15.46 -11.62
N ILE A 169 -6.96 -15.52 -12.96
CA ILE A 169 -6.69 -14.32 -13.76
C ILE A 169 -7.95 -13.46 -13.82
N SER A 170 -7.80 -12.16 -13.56
CA SER A 170 -8.93 -11.23 -13.54
C SER A 170 -9.62 -11.15 -14.90
N ARG A 171 -10.88 -10.67 -14.90
CA ARG A 171 -11.68 -10.45 -16.11
C ARG A 171 -10.94 -9.66 -17.20
N SER A 172 -10.12 -8.68 -16.82
CA SER A 172 -9.43 -7.81 -17.77
C SER A 172 -8.15 -8.42 -18.35
N GLY A 173 -7.67 -9.53 -17.78
CA GLY A 173 -6.36 -10.12 -18.09
C GLY A 173 -5.17 -9.26 -17.61
N ARG A 174 -5.44 -8.20 -16.86
CA ARG A 174 -4.43 -7.25 -16.33
C ARG A 174 -4.33 -7.30 -14.81
N GLY A 175 -4.71 -8.42 -14.22
CA GLY A 175 -4.64 -8.64 -12.79
C GLY A 175 -4.96 -10.09 -12.44
N ALA A 176 -4.97 -10.41 -11.15
CA ALA A 176 -5.34 -11.71 -10.64
C ALA A 176 -6.00 -11.60 -9.26
N HIS A 177 -6.77 -12.62 -8.89
CA HIS A 177 -7.31 -12.79 -7.55
C HIS A 177 -6.76 -14.08 -6.94
N ALA A 178 -6.16 -13.98 -5.75
CA ALA A 178 -5.80 -15.16 -4.94
C ALA A 178 -6.90 -15.44 -3.93
N TRP A 179 -7.48 -16.64 -3.98
CA TRP A 179 -8.61 -17.07 -3.16
C TRP A 179 -8.16 -18.07 -2.09
N VAL A 180 -8.55 -17.84 -0.85
CA VAL A 180 -8.42 -18.79 0.27
C VAL A 180 -9.82 -19.10 0.77
N PHE A 181 -10.23 -20.36 0.69
CA PHE A 181 -11.57 -20.80 1.10
C PHE A 181 -11.54 -21.42 2.50
N PHE A 182 -12.56 -21.18 3.30
CA PHE A 182 -12.67 -21.72 4.65
C PHE A 182 -13.70 -22.85 4.72
N ALA A 183 -13.41 -23.89 5.51
CA ALA A 183 -14.28 -25.05 5.69
C ALA A 183 -15.59 -24.69 6.44
N SER A 184 -15.54 -23.66 7.28
CA SER A 184 -16.67 -23.09 8.02
C SER A 184 -16.64 -21.57 7.92
N ARG A 185 -17.70 -20.91 8.39
CA ARG A 185 -17.66 -19.44 8.58
C ARG A 185 -16.52 -19.09 9.52
N VAL A 186 -15.84 -18.00 9.21
CA VAL A 186 -14.80 -17.39 10.05
C VAL A 186 -15.11 -15.91 10.21
N ALA A 187 -14.68 -15.29 11.31
CA ALA A 187 -14.81 -13.84 11.45
C ALA A 187 -14.04 -13.15 10.32
N ALA A 188 -14.63 -12.10 9.72
CA ALA A 188 -13.96 -11.33 8.67
C ALA A 188 -12.63 -10.74 9.17
N ARG A 189 -12.57 -10.38 10.47
CA ARG A 189 -11.34 -9.98 11.17
C ARG A 189 -10.23 -11.03 11.03
N ASP A 190 -10.52 -12.30 11.29
CA ASP A 190 -9.50 -13.37 11.27
C ASP A 190 -9.07 -13.71 9.85
N ALA A 191 -10.00 -13.74 8.90
CA ALA A 191 -9.68 -13.88 7.48
C ALA A 191 -8.75 -12.75 7.00
N ARG A 192 -9.02 -11.50 7.41
CA ARG A 192 -8.16 -10.36 7.07
C ARG A 192 -6.82 -10.41 7.78
N ARG A 193 -6.77 -10.79 9.07
CA ARG A 193 -5.51 -11.03 9.80
C ARG A 193 -4.63 -12.03 9.03
N LEU A 194 -5.22 -13.14 8.57
CA LEU A 194 -4.52 -14.14 7.77
C LEU A 194 -3.95 -13.55 6.49
N GLY A 195 -4.77 -12.84 5.69
CA GLY A 195 -4.32 -12.19 4.47
C GLY A 195 -3.16 -11.23 4.70
N THR A 196 -3.29 -10.35 5.69
CA THR A 196 -2.26 -9.38 6.06
C THR A 196 -0.96 -10.05 6.54
N ALA A 197 -1.05 -11.17 7.27
CA ALA A 197 0.12 -11.92 7.71
C ALA A 197 0.87 -12.56 6.52
N ILE A 198 0.14 -13.15 5.57
CA ILE A 198 0.73 -13.75 4.36
C ILE A 198 1.38 -12.67 3.49
N ILE A 199 0.73 -11.51 3.33
CA ILE A 199 1.32 -10.36 2.64
C ILE A 199 2.62 -9.94 3.32
N SER A 200 2.59 -9.77 4.65
CA SER A 200 3.79 -9.37 5.41
C SER A 200 4.93 -10.37 5.28
N HIS A 201 4.60 -11.67 5.32
CA HIS A 201 5.54 -12.75 5.07
C HIS A 201 6.13 -12.70 3.65
N THR A 202 5.29 -12.39 2.66
CA THR A 202 5.68 -12.25 1.25
C THR A 202 6.66 -11.09 1.08
N CYS A 203 6.36 -9.90 1.61
CA CYS A 203 7.25 -8.74 1.58
C CYS A 203 8.56 -8.95 2.35
N ALA A 204 8.58 -9.81 3.37
CA ALA A 204 9.81 -10.20 4.05
C ALA A 204 10.72 -11.05 3.15
N ARG A 205 10.13 -11.86 2.27
CA ARG A 205 10.81 -12.80 1.38
C ARG A 205 11.21 -12.19 0.03
N THR A 206 10.41 -11.27 -0.51
CA THR A 206 10.64 -10.66 -1.82
C THR A 206 11.14 -9.22 -1.72
N ARG A 207 11.98 -8.79 -2.68
CA ARG A 207 12.52 -7.41 -2.78
C ARG A 207 11.49 -6.38 -3.29
N GLN A 208 10.23 -6.79 -3.45
CA GLN A 208 9.15 -5.96 -4.00
C GLN A 208 8.46 -5.21 -2.86
N LEU A 209 8.50 -3.88 -2.95
CA LEU A 209 8.30 -2.95 -1.84
C LEU A 209 7.12 -1.99 -2.05
N LYS A 210 6.21 -2.28 -3.00
CA LYS A 210 5.02 -1.44 -3.17
C LYS A 210 3.88 -1.99 -2.33
N LEU A 211 3.73 -1.46 -1.11
CA LEU A 211 2.61 -1.78 -0.20
C LEU A 211 1.24 -1.37 -0.76
N GLU A 212 1.19 -0.54 -1.80
CA GLU A 212 -0.03 -0.05 -2.46
C GLU A 212 -0.83 -1.19 -3.11
N SER A 213 -0.15 -2.23 -3.62
CA SER A 213 -0.78 -3.36 -4.31
C SER A 213 -1.56 -4.31 -3.39
N TYR A 214 -1.51 -4.12 -2.06
CA TYR A 214 -1.85 -5.16 -1.08
C TYR A 214 -2.99 -4.81 -0.10
N ASP A 215 -3.65 -3.65 -0.22
CA ASP A 215 -4.80 -3.25 0.64
C ASP A 215 -6.17 -3.76 0.09
N ARG A 216 -6.15 -4.67 -0.89
CA ARG A 216 -7.35 -5.15 -1.61
C ARG A 216 -7.80 -6.53 -1.17
N LEU A 217 -7.97 -6.70 0.14
CA LEU A 217 -8.56 -7.90 0.72
C LEU A 217 -10.09 -7.86 0.61
N PHE A 218 -10.70 -9.00 0.31
CA PHE A 218 -12.14 -9.20 0.29
C PHE A 218 -12.52 -10.32 1.27
N PRO A 219 -13.32 -10.05 2.32
CA PRO A 219 -13.89 -8.76 2.71
C PRO A 219 -12.86 -7.66 3.00
N ASN A 220 -13.20 -6.40 2.70
CA ASN A 220 -12.29 -5.26 2.93
C ASN A 220 -12.45 -4.63 4.32
N GLN A 221 -13.43 -5.11 5.09
CA GLN A 221 -13.84 -4.57 6.38
C GLN A 221 -14.21 -5.71 7.32
N ASP A 222 -13.96 -5.50 8.62
CA ASP A 222 -14.22 -6.51 9.65
C ASP A 222 -15.70 -6.60 10.02
N THR A 223 -16.46 -5.52 9.79
CA THR A 223 -17.86 -5.41 10.21
C THR A 223 -18.73 -4.80 9.12
N LEU A 224 -19.97 -5.26 9.00
CA LEU A 224 -20.90 -4.80 7.99
C LEU A 224 -21.35 -3.34 8.26
N PRO A 225 -21.25 -2.44 7.27
CA PRO A 225 -21.72 -1.07 7.42
C PRO A 225 -23.26 -1.01 7.55
N LYS A 226 -23.76 -0.08 8.37
CA LYS A 226 -25.21 0.07 8.61
C LYS A 226 -25.96 0.32 7.29
N GLY A 227 -26.96 -0.52 7.01
CA GLY A 227 -27.81 -0.43 5.81
C GLY A 227 -27.13 -0.88 4.49
N GLY A 228 -25.84 -1.18 4.52
CA GLY A 228 -25.04 -1.59 3.36
C GLY A 228 -24.98 -3.11 3.16
N PHE A 229 -24.37 -3.50 2.03
CA PHE A 229 -24.18 -4.91 1.64
C PHE A 229 -22.74 -5.39 1.85
N GLY A 230 -21.85 -4.50 2.29
CA GLY A 230 -20.40 -4.72 2.25
C GLY A 230 -19.81 -4.39 0.86
N ASN A 231 -18.51 -4.66 0.70
CA ASN A 231 -17.83 -4.59 -0.58
C ASN A 231 -18.18 -5.81 -1.45
N LEU A 232 -18.06 -5.68 -2.77
CA LEU A 232 -18.32 -6.79 -3.70
C LEU A 232 -17.05 -7.20 -4.43
N ILE A 233 -16.99 -8.47 -4.80
CA ILE A 233 -16.00 -9.01 -5.75
C ILE A 233 -16.75 -9.70 -6.89
N ALA A 234 -16.24 -9.61 -8.11
CA ALA A 234 -16.83 -10.29 -9.26
C ALA A 234 -16.65 -11.82 -9.13
N LEU A 235 -17.63 -12.61 -9.56
CA LEU A 235 -17.49 -14.05 -9.57
C LEU A 235 -16.63 -14.51 -10.78
N PRO A 236 -15.82 -15.57 -10.59
CA PRO A 236 -14.94 -16.10 -11.64
C PRO A 236 -15.68 -16.96 -12.67
N LEU A 237 -14.99 -17.43 -13.70
CA LEU A 237 -15.51 -18.28 -14.78
C LEU A 237 -16.60 -17.65 -15.64
N GLN A 238 -16.53 -16.32 -15.82
CA GLN A 238 -17.41 -15.57 -16.72
C GLN A 238 -17.26 -16.07 -18.16
N LYS A 239 -18.36 -16.51 -18.80
CA LYS A 239 -18.31 -17.16 -20.14
C LYS A 239 -17.48 -16.41 -21.18
N GLY A 240 -17.76 -15.12 -21.40
CA GLY A 240 -17.07 -14.30 -22.40
C GLY A 240 -15.57 -14.15 -22.13
N PRO A 241 -15.15 -13.64 -20.95
CA PRO A 241 -13.75 -13.59 -20.56
C PRO A 241 -13.04 -14.94 -20.59
N ARG A 242 -13.73 -16.02 -20.17
CA ARG A 242 -13.19 -17.39 -20.16
C ARG A 242 -12.79 -17.89 -21.54
N GLU A 243 -13.55 -17.53 -22.58
CA GLU A 243 -13.22 -17.87 -23.98
C GLU A 243 -11.93 -17.20 -24.46
N GLN A 244 -11.48 -16.14 -23.78
CA GLN A 244 -10.23 -15.43 -24.06
C GLN A 244 -9.09 -15.86 -23.12
N GLY A 245 -9.33 -16.85 -22.23
CA GLY A 245 -8.37 -17.29 -21.23
C GLY A 245 -8.29 -16.38 -19.99
N PHE A 246 -9.31 -15.56 -19.73
CA PHE A 246 -9.43 -14.69 -18.55
C PHE A 246 -10.58 -15.13 -17.64
N SER A 247 -10.62 -14.67 -16.39
CA SER A 247 -11.56 -15.18 -15.38
C SER A 247 -11.48 -16.71 -15.23
N VAL A 248 -10.27 -17.26 -15.32
CA VAL A 248 -9.96 -18.68 -15.20
C VAL A 248 -8.89 -18.90 -14.16
N PHE A 249 -8.93 -20.07 -13.52
CA PHE A 249 -7.93 -20.51 -12.58
C PHE A 249 -6.69 -21.03 -13.30
N VAL A 250 -5.54 -20.69 -12.71
CA VAL A 250 -4.21 -20.96 -13.27
C VAL A 250 -3.30 -21.62 -12.24
N ASP A 251 -2.27 -22.31 -12.74
CA ASP A 251 -1.17 -22.82 -11.93
C ASP A 251 -0.19 -21.70 -11.49
N ALA A 252 0.85 -22.07 -10.74
CA ALA A 252 1.87 -21.15 -10.25
C ALA A 252 2.65 -20.42 -11.38
N ASP A 253 2.68 -21.00 -12.59
CA ASP A 253 3.31 -20.40 -13.76
C ASP A 253 2.35 -19.48 -14.53
N LEU A 254 1.12 -19.30 -14.05
CA LEU A 254 0.01 -18.58 -14.68
C LEU A 254 -0.54 -19.27 -15.94
N ARG A 255 -0.42 -20.60 -16.03
CA ARG A 255 -1.03 -21.37 -17.12
C ARG A 255 -2.44 -21.84 -16.70
N PRO A 256 -3.47 -21.64 -17.53
CA PRO A 256 -4.82 -22.10 -17.22
C PRO A 256 -4.89 -23.62 -16.99
N TYR A 257 -5.58 -24.04 -15.93
CA TYR A 257 -5.86 -25.45 -15.74
C TYR A 257 -6.69 -26.00 -16.91
N PRO A 258 -6.32 -27.16 -17.49
CA PRO A 258 -7.07 -27.77 -18.60
C PRO A 258 -8.53 -28.04 -18.26
N ASP A 259 -8.79 -28.46 -17.02
CA ASP A 259 -10.13 -28.65 -16.48
C ASP A 259 -10.33 -27.81 -15.22
N GLN A 260 -11.01 -26.68 -15.41
CA GLN A 260 -11.36 -25.74 -14.36
C GLN A 260 -12.23 -26.37 -13.26
N TRP A 261 -13.13 -27.30 -13.62
CA TRP A 261 -14.05 -27.92 -12.68
C TRP A 261 -13.37 -28.99 -11.85
N ALA A 262 -12.49 -29.79 -12.46
CA ALA A 262 -11.65 -30.73 -11.72
C ALA A 262 -10.73 -30.00 -10.73
N PHE A 263 -10.14 -28.87 -11.15
CA PHE A 263 -9.34 -28.03 -10.26
C PHE A 263 -10.18 -27.50 -9.09
N LEU A 264 -11.33 -26.86 -9.35
CA LEU A 264 -12.22 -26.36 -8.29
C LEU A 264 -12.66 -27.47 -7.31
N ALA A 265 -12.91 -28.68 -7.82
CA ALA A 265 -13.28 -29.82 -6.98
C ALA A 265 -12.13 -30.30 -6.08
N SER A 266 -10.87 -30.08 -6.50
CA SER A 266 -9.67 -30.47 -5.74
C SER A 266 -9.33 -29.51 -4.59
N ILE A 267 -9.83 -28.27 -4.63
CA ILE A 267 -9.55 -27.25 -3.61
C ILE A 267 -9.97 -27.76 -2.23
N GLN A 268 -9.00 -27.81 -1.32
CA GLN A 268 -9.23 -28.12 0.09
C GLN A 268 -9.43 -26.81 0.86
N PRO A 269 -10.61 -26.57 1.46
CA PRO A 269 -10.81 -25.40 2.30
C PRO A 269 -9.96 -25.48 3.58
N MET A 270 -9.41 -24.35 4.00
CA MET A 270 -8.69 -24.19 5.25
C MET A 270 -9.63 -24.32 6.44
N ALA A 271 -9.26 -25.07 7.47
CA ALA A 271 -10.05 -25.14 8.70
C ALA A 271 -9.88 -23.85 9.52
N ALA A 272 -10.94 -23.40 10.19
CA ALA A 272 -10.90 -22.17 10.98
C ALA A 272 -9.82 -22.18 12.08
N HIS A 273 -9.58 -23.35 12.69
CA HIS A 273 -8.57 -23.51 13.75
C HIS A 273 -7.12 -23.47 13.23
N ASP A 274 -6.90 -23.60 11.91
CA ASP A 274 -5.56 -23.51 11.32
C ASP A 274 -5.12 -22.05 11.08
N ILE A 275 -6.03 -21.08 11.24
CA ILE A 275 -5.73 -19.66 11.01
C ILE A 275 -4.68 -19.17 12.01
N GLU A 276 -4.91 -19.33 13.31
CA GLU A 276 -3.99 -18.82 14.34
C GLU A 276 -2.59 -19.48 14.29
N PRO A 277 -2.45 -20.81 14.13
CA PRO A 277 -1.15 -21.44 13.92
C PRO A 277 -0.43 -20.94 12.67
N THR A 278 -1.17 -20.62 11.61
CA THR A 278 -0.60 -20.05 10.37
C THR A 278 -0.15 -18.62 10.57
N LEU A 279 -0.93 -17.81 11.30
CA LEU A 279 -0.54 -16.47 11.71
C LEU A 279 0.80 -16.51 12.44
N LEU A 280 0.94 -17.35 13.46
CA LEU A 280 2.19 -17.49 14.23
C LEU A 280 3.40 -17.89 13.37
N ARG A 281 3.20 -18.80 12.40
CA ARG A 281 4.25 -19.26 11.47
C ARG A 281 4.65 -18.17 10.47
N ALA A 282 3.67 -17.45 9.91
CA ALA A 282 3.90 -16.38 8.96
C ALA A 282 4.77 -15.25 9.55
N THR A 283 4.76 -15.13 10.86
CA THR A 283 5.24 -13.95 11.57
C THR A 283 6.40 -14.27 12.52
N GLY A 284 6.82 -15.54 12.56
CA GLY A 284 8.00 -15.98 13.32
C GLY A 284 7.84 -15.85 14.84
N GLY A 285 6.61 -15.93 15.36
CA GLY A 285 6.31 -15.70 16.79
C GLY A 285 6.27 -14.22 17.21
N VAL A 286 6.51 -13.28 16.28
CA VAL A 286 6.20 -11.86 16.44
C VAL A 286 4.76 -11.66 15.96
N HIS A 287 3.93 -10.83 16.60
CA HIS A 287 2.52 -10.69 16.21
C HIS A 287 2.39 -10.33 14.71
N PRO A 288 1.36 -10.82 13.97
CA PRO A 288 1.21 -10.62 12.53
C PRO A 288 1.24 -9.19 12.02
N LEU A 289 1.15 -8.26 12.96
CA LEU A 289 1.66 -6.93 12.79
C LEU A 289 2.27 -6.37 14.08
N ASP A 290 3.60 -6.34 14.16
CA ASP A 290 4.35 -5.20 14.75
C ASP A 290 4.13 -3.88 13.94
N VAL A 291 3.15 -3.92 13.02
CA VAL A 291 2.44 -2.83 12.36
C VAL A 291 1.02 -2.74 12.94
N THR A 292 0.88 -2.45 14.23
CA THR A 292 -0.37 -1.87 14.76
C THR A 292 -1.65 -2.71 14.53
N PHE A 293 -1.78 -3.80 15.27
CA PHE A 293 -3.07 -4.12 15.86
C PHE A 293 -2.99 -3.73 17.32
N ILE A 294 -3.78 -2.74 17.71
CA ILE A 294 -4.13 -2.53 19.11
C ILE A 294 -5.18 -3.60 19.37
N ASP A 295 -4.87 -4.61 20.20
CA ASP A 295 -5.89 -5.53 20.68
C ASP A 295 -6.90 -4.77 21.58
N ASP A 296 -8.07 -5.34 21.87
CA ASP A 296 -9.00 -4.68 22.81
C ASP A 296 -8.37 -4.47 24.20
N GLU A 297 -7.34 -5.25 24.56
CA GLU A 297 -6.49 -5.00 25.74
C GLU A 297 -5.53 -3.82 25.58
N ASP A 298 -4.98 -3.57 24.38
CA ASP A 298 -4.10 -2.41 24.13
C ASP A 298 -4.89 -1.08 24.16
N LEU A 299 -6.21 -1.12 23.93
CA LEU A 299 -7.11 0.02 24.13
C LEU A 299 -7.36 0.36 25.60
N ALA A 300 -7.11 -0.58 26.53
CA ALA A 300 -7.30 -0.34 27.95
C ALA A 300 -6.18 0.54 28.55
N THR A 301 -4.96 0.48 27.99
CA THR A 301 -3.82 1.31 28.44
C THR A 301 -2.93 1.83 27.29
N PRO A 302 -3.44 2.69 26.39
CA PRO A 302 -2.73 3.17 25.20
C PRO A 302 -1.47 4.01 25.48
N TRP A 303 -1.23 4.43 26.73
CA TRP A 303 -0.02 5.16 27.16
C TRP A 303 1.12 4.25 27.65
N LYS A 304 0.90 2.93 27.73
CA LYS A 304 1.94 1.94 28.05
C LYS A 304 2.30 1.18 26.77
N ARG A 305 3.22 1.72 25.97
CA ARG A 305 3.83 0.93 24.87
C ARG A 305 4.85 -0.04 25.46
N GLU A 306 4.53 -1.32 25.51
CA GLU A 306 5.55 -2.34 25.67
C GLU A 306 6.23 -2.55 24.30
N ASN A 307 7.36 -1.86 24.08
CA ASN A 307 8.20 -2.05 22.90
C ASN A 307 8.89 -3.42 22.96
N THR A 308 8.22 -4.48 22.52
CA THR A 308 8.79 -5.82 22.38
C THR A 308 9.35 -6.12 21.00
N SER A 309 9.53 -5.11 20.12
CA SER A 309 10.25 -5.32 18.86
C SER A 309 11.75 -5.48 19.15
N THR A 310 12.31 -6.67 18.91
CA THR A 310 13.76 -6.89 19.00
C THR A 310 14.50 -5.91 18.10
N LYS A 311 15.32 -5.03 18.70
CA LYS A 311 16.08 -3.98 18.00
C LYS A 311 17.07 -4.52 16.96
N LYS A 312 17.55 -5.75 17.18
CA LYS A 312 18.43 -6.47 16.24
C LYS A 312 17.62 -7.23 15.20
N LEU A 313 17.92 -6.97 13.94
CA LEU A 313 17.36 -7.65 12.79
C LEU A 313 18.08 -8.99 12.58
N ALA A 314 17.33 -9.99 12.12
CA ALA A 314 17.88 -11.29 11.74
C ALA A 314 18.56 -11.21 10.36
N GLY A 315 19.63 -11.98 10.19
CA GLY A 315 20.39 -12.08 8.94
C GLY A 315 21.67 -11.25 8.90
N PRO A 316 22.47 -11.38 7.82
CA PRO A 316 23.72 -10.64 7.68
C PRO A 316 23.44 -9.14 7.48
N MET A 317 24.03 -8.30 8.33
CA MET A 317 23.99 -6.85 8.21
C MET A 317 25.28 -6.33 7.56
N PRO A 318 25.21 -5.28 6.72
CA PRO A 318 26.41 -4.64 6.18
C PRO A 318 27.18 -3.94 7.31
N LYS A 319 28.51 -3.87 7.17
CA LYS A 319 29.35 -3.14 8.14
C LYS A 319 29.10 -1.63 8.09
N SER A 320 28.78 -1.12 6.91
CA SER A 320 28.53 0.29 6.68
C SER A 320 27.51 0.49 5.57
N LEU A 321 26.81 1.61 5.61
CA LEU A 321 25.87 2.02 4.59
C LEU A 321 26.04 3.52 4.29
N THR A 322 26.07 3.88 3.01
CA THR A 322 26.01 5.28 2.59
C THR A 322 24.56 5.74 2.62
N VAL A 323 24.33 6.89 3.27
CA VAL A 323 23.02 7.54 3.38
C VAL A 323 23.16 8.93 2.80
N THR A 324 22.35 9.27 1.80
CA THR A 324 22.37 10.62 1.21
C THR A 324 21.19 11.42 1.73
N LEU A 325 21.47 12.55 2.38
CA LEU A 325 20.47 13.49 2.86
C LEU A 325 20.34 14.64 1.86
N ALA A 326 19.17 14.77 1.21
CA ALA A 326 18.85 15.86 0.29
C ALA A 326 17.43 16.39 0.58
N ASN A 327 16.52 16.37 -0.41
CA ASN A 327 15.09 16.62 -0.19
C ASN A 327 14.41 15.48 0.61
N LEU A 328 14.89 14.25 0.42
CA LEU A 328 14.58 13.03 1.16
C LEU A 328 15.87 12.41 1.73
N ILE A 329 15.74 11.29 2.43
CA ILE A 329 16.86 10.47 2.90
C ILE A 329 16.95 9.25 2.00
N TYR A 330 18.04 9.09 1.26
CA TYR A 330 18.22 8.03 0.28
C TYR A 330 19.16 6.94 0.78
N PHE A 331 18.78 5.69 0.53
CA PHE A 331 19.51 4.47 0.87
C PHE A 331 19.74 3.63 -0.39
N GLU A 332 20.98 3.31 -0.72
CA GLU A 332 21.33 2.47 -1.88
C GLU A 332 20.85 1.01 -1.69
N LYS A 333 20.16 0.45 -2.68
CA LYS A 333 19.57 -0.89 -2.59
C LYS A 333 20.58 -2.02 -2.66
N ASP A 334 21.66 -1.86 -3.41
CA ASP A 334 22.62 -2.94 -3.70
C ASP A 334 23.23 -3.52 -2.41
N HIS A 335 23.49 -2.65 -1.44
CA HIS A 335 24.07 -2.99 -0.15
C HIS A 335 23.05 -3.15 0.98
N LEU A 336 21.75 -3.09 0.67
CA LEU A 336 20.68 -3.07 1.67
C LEU A 336 20.01 -4.46 1.78
N PRO A 337 20.20 -5.19 2.91
CA PRO A 337 19.47 -6.42 3.16
C PRO A 337 17.97 -6.17 3.24
N GLN A 338 17.16 -7.14 2.80
CA GLN A 338 15.71 -7.00 2.75
C GLN A 338 15.09 -6.70 4.12
N ALA A 339 15.60 -7.34 5.18
CA ALA A 339 15.14 -7.11 6.55
C ALA A 339 15.32 -5.63 6.97
N LEU A 340 16.45 -5.03 6.60
CA LEU A 340 16.75 -3.63 6.90
C LEU A 340 15.93 -2.68 6.02
N ALA A 341 15.80 -2.98 4.73
CA ALA A 341 14.95 -2.23 3.80
C ALA A 341 13.50 -2.14 4.29
N ASN A 342 12.94 -3.28 4.70
CA ASN A 342 11.59 -3.36 5.25
C ASN A 342 11.44 -2.54 6.54
N ARG A 343 12.45 -2.57 7.41
CA ARG A 343 12.40 -1.80 8.66
C ARG A 343 12.51 -0.30 8.42
N LEU A 344 13.34 0.14 7.46
CA LEU A 344 13.43 1.53 7.03
C LEU A 344 12.11 2.05 6.45
N ILE A 345 11.47 1.28 5.56
CA ILE A 345 10.17 1.66 4.97
C ILE A 345 9.10 1.80 6.05
N ARG A 346 9.10 0.91 7.05
CA ARG A 346 8.19 0.99 8.18
C ARG A 346 8.35 2.26 9.01
N LEU A 347 9.54 2.88 9.05
CA LEU A 347 9.73 4.16 9.75
C LEU A 347 8.91 5.29 9.09
N ALA A 348 8.65 5.19 7.79
CA ALA A 348 7.87 6.15 7.03
C ALA A 348 6.41 5.70 6.82
N ALA A 349 5.92 4.73 7.60
CA ALA A 349 4.55 4.24 7.52
C ALA A 349 3.79 4.48 8.82
N PHE A 350 2.53 4.92 8.72
CA PHE A 350 1.67 5.15 9.90
C PHE A 350 0.21 4.79 9.62
N GLN A 351 -0.54 4.55 10.69
CA GLN A 351 -1.96 4.24 10.63
C GLN A 351 -2.78 5.42 10.11
N ASN A 352 -3.70 5.18 9.18
CA ASN A 352 -4.64 6.21 8.70
C ASN A 352 -5.80 6.40 9.70
N PRO A 353 -5.88 7.51 10.46
CA PRO A 353 -6.95 7.71 11.44
C PRO A 353 -8.34 7.74 10.81
N GLU A 354 -8.46 8.17 9.55
CA GLU A 354 -9.75 8.22 8.86
C GLU A 354 -10.33 6.84 8.56
N PHE A 355 -9.46 5.87 8.27
CA PHE A 355 -9.88 4.47 8.09
C PHE A 355 -10.51 3.93 9.37
N TYR A 356 -9.79 4.02 10.50
CA TYR A 356 -10.26 3.49 11.78
C TYR A 356 -11.49 4.24 12.29
N LYS A 357 -11.57 5.56 12.07
CA LYS A 357 -12.76 6.34 12.39
C LYS A 357 -13.97 5.87 11.58
N ALA A 358 -13.83 5.69 10.26
CA ALA A 358 -14.89 5.20 9.39
C ALA A 358 -15.32 3.78 9.78
N GLN A 359 -14.37 2.90 10.11
CA GLN A 359 -14.62 1.55 10.57
C GLN A 359 -15.41 1.53 11.89
N ALA A 360 -14.98 2.29 12.91
CA ALA A 360 -15.67 2.40 14.20
C ALA A 360 -17.11 2.95 14.05
N MET A 361 -17.33 3.84 13.08
CA MET A 361 -18.65 4.38 12.76
C MET A 361 -19.48 3.44 11.85
N ARG A 362 -18.97 2.26 11.48
CA ARG A 362 -19.58 1.32 10.53
C ARG A 362 -19.93 1.98 9.20
N MET A 363 -19.04 2.84 8.71
CA MET A 363 -19.10 3.51 7.41
C MET A 363 -18.20 2.81 6.40
N SER A 364 -18.45 3.04 5.10
CA SER A 364 -17.66 2.44 4.01
C SER A 364 -16.18 2.86 4.05
N VAL A 365 -15.29 1.86 3.99
CA VAL A 365 -13.82 2.02 3.94
C VAL A 365 -13.21 1.74 2.56
N TRP A 366 -14.04 1.50 1.53
CA TRP A 366 -13.59 1.09 0.18
C TRP A 366 -12.43 1.89 -0.42
N ASP A 367 -12.38 3.21 -0.17
CA ASP A 367 -11.40 4.12 -0.75
C ASP A 367 -10.56 4.82 0.33
N LYS A 368 -10.35 4.15 1.47
CA LYS A 368 -9.52 4.66 2.57
C LYS A 368 -8.42 3.65 2.85
N PRO A 369 -7.16 3.95 2.51
CA PRO A 369 -6.08 3.02 2.83
C PRO A 369 -5.92 2.93 4.35
N ARG A 370 -5.65 1.74 4.87
CA ARG A 370 -5.50 1.53 6.33
C ARG A 370 -4.18 2.06 6.87
N VAL A 371 -3.12 1.97 6.08
CA VAL A 371 -1.76 2.44 6.40
C VAL A 371 -1.34 3.41 5.30
N ILE A 372 -0.78 4.55 5.69
CA ILE A 372 -0.17 5.51 4.78
C ILE A 372 1.33 5.25 4.80
N GLY A 373 1.89 4.91 3.65
CA GLY A 373 3.33 4.79 3.44
C GLY A 373 3.86 6.03 2.73
N CYS A 374 4.90 6.65 3.29
CA CYS A 374 5.56 7.83 2.73
C CYS A 374 6.97 7.52 2.21
N ALA A 375 7.34 6.25 2.10
CA ALA A 375 8.60 5.84 1.51
C ALA A 375 8.47 5.79 -0.02
N GLU A 376 9.46 6.32 -0.73
CA GLU A 376 9.52 6.26 -2.18
C GLU A 376 10.52 5.21 -2.64
N ASN A 377 10.14 4.48 -3.69
CA ASN A 377 10.91 3.37 -4.22
C ASN A 377 11.47 3.73 -5.60
N TYR A 378 12.74 4.12 -5.65
CA TYR A 378 13.48 4.40 -6.88
C TYR A 378 14.18 3.14 -7.39
N PRO A 379 14.59 3.07 -8.68
CA PRO A 379 15.26 1.88 -9.21
C PRO A 379 16.45 1.40 -8.37
N GLN A 380 17.32 2.33 -7.95
CA GLN A 380 18.55 2.04 -7.19
C GLN A 380 18.49 2.46 -5.72
N HIS A 381 17.45 3.19 -5.29
CA HIS A 381 17.37 3.78 -3.95
C HIS A 381 16.01 3.56 -3.30
N ILE A 382 16.00 3.52 -1.97
CA ILE A 382 14.80 3.76 -1.16
C ILE A 382 14.93 5.15 -0.58
N ALA A 383 13.87 5.96 -0.63
CA ALA A 383 13.87 7.29 -0.07
C ALA A 383 12.83 7.42 1.05
N LEU A 384 13.20 8.04 2.17
CA LEU A 384 12.32 8.32 3.30
C LEU A 384 12.15 9.82 3.52
N PRO A 385 11.03 10.29 4.09
CA PRO A 385 10.88 11.67 4.51
C PRO A 385 11.96 12.06 5.52
N ARG A 386 12.49 13.29 5.43
CA ARG A 386 13.57 13.78 6.31
C ARG A 386 13.28 13.68 7.81
N GLY A 387 12.01 13.73 8.20
CA GLY A 387 11.60 13.53 9.59
C GLY A 387 11.93 12.15 10.15
N CYS A 388 12.26 11.17 9.30
CA CYS A 388 12.65 9.82 9.70
C CYS A 388 14.16 9.67 9.98
N LEU A 389 14.97 10.73 9.81
CA LEU A 389 16.44 10.63 9.87
C LEU A 389 16.93 10.07 11.20
N ASP A 390 16.48 10.64 12.32
CA ASP A 390 16.91 10.21 13.65
C ASP A 390 16.57 8.73 13.89
N ALA A 391 15.35 8.32 13.55
CA ALA A 391 14.91 6.94 13.69
C ALA A 391 15.68 5.98 12.76
N ALA A 392 16.05 6.42 11.55
CA ALA A 392 16.86 5.63 10.64
C ALA A 392 18.30 5.48 11.16
N LEU A 393 18.92 6.54 11.67
CA LEU A 393 20.25 6.50 12.27
C LEU A 393 20.29 5.62 13.52
N ASP A 394 19.25 5.68 14.36
CA ASP A 394 19.12 4.82 15.53
C ASP A 394 18.94 3.35 15.13
N LEU A 395 18.17 3.06 14.07
CA LEU A 395 18.02 1.71 13.53
C LEU A 395 19.36 1.14 13.02
N LEU A 396 20.14 1.94 12.28
CA LEU A 396 21.46 1.52 11.81
C LEU A 396 22.40 1.24 12.98
N ARG A 397 22.40 2.12 13.99
CA ARG A 397 23.22 1.97 15.20
C ARG A 397 22.85 0.74 16.02
N ASP A 398 21.56 0.49 16.24
CA ASP A 398 21.03 -0.67 16.96
C ASP A 398 21.39 -2.01 16.26
N ASN A 399 21.75 -1.96 14.98
CA ASN A 399 22.16 -3.09 14.15
C ASN A 399 23.67 -3.13 13.84
N ASP A 400 24.48 -2.32 14.55
CA ASP A 400 25.93 -2.24 14.39
C ASP A 400 26.39 -1.84 12.98
N ILE A 401 25.60 -1.02 12.28
CA ILE A 401 25.88 -0.55 10.92
C ILE A 401 26.44 0.88 11.00
N ALA A 402 27.66 1.08 10.49
CA ALA A 402 28.24 2.41 10.37
C ALA A 402 27.51 3.24 9.29
N CYS A 403 27.15 4.48 9.59
CA CYS A 403 26.50 5.38 8.64
C CYS A 403 27.51 6.35 8.02
N ASP A 404 27.70 6.27 6.70
CA ASP A 404 28.39 7.29 5.90
C ASP A 404 27.35 8.29 5.38
N LEU A 405 27.06 9.33 6.18
CA LEU A 405 26.05 10.34 5.85
C LEU A 405 26.64 11.39 4.91
N ARG A 406 26.09 11.49 3.70
CA ARG A 406 26.42 12.52 2.71
C ARG A 406 25.32 13.56 2.67
N ASP A 407 25.63 14.78 3.05
CA ASP A 407 24.69 15.89 3.05
C ASP A 407 24.78 16.65 1.71
N GLU A 408 23.77 16.46 0.87
CA GLU A 408 23.61 17.11 -0.44
C GLU A 408 22.58 18.25 -0.37
N ARG A 409 22.16 18.65 0.84
CA ARG A 409 21.26 19.80 1.01
C ARG A 409 21.99 21.09 0.65
N PHE A 410 21.23 22.05 0.13
CA PHE A 410 21.73 23.40 -0.07
C PHE A 410 21.90 24.10 1.29
N GLY A 411 23.14 24.42 1.68
CA GLY A 411 23.46 25.07 2.96
C GLY A 411 23.08 26.54 3.08
N GLY A 412 22.67 27.16 1.96
CA GLY A 412 22.31 28.58 1.90
C GLY A 412 23.47 29.51 1.58
N GLU A 413 23.12 30.72 1.16
CA GLU A 413 24.07 31.83 1.01
C GLU A 413 24.06 32.71 2.26
N PRO A 414 25.22 33.13 2.80
CA PRO A 414 25.28 34.02 3.95
C PRO A 414 24.59 35.37 3.66
N ILE A 415 23.79 35.83 4.62
CA ILE A 415 23.13 37.14 4.60
C ILE A 415 23.49 37.93 5.86
N ASP A 416 23.80 39.21 5.67
CA ASP A 416 24.07 40.14 6.76
C ASP A 416 22.77 40.78 7.24
N VAL A 417 22.19 40.22 8.30
CA VAL A 417 20.92 40.64 8.90
C VAL A 417 21.00 40.58 10.41
N SER A 418 20.42 41.57 11.11
CA SER A 418 20.46 41.66 12.56
C SER A 418 19.07 41.86 13.15
N PHE A 419 18.80 41.24 14.30
CA PHE A 419 17.50 41.37 14.95
C PHE A 419 17.46 42.63 15.83
N VAL A 420 16.52 43.54 15.54
CA VAL A 420 16.41 44.88 16.18
C VAL A 420 15.35 44.91 17.31
N GLY A 421 14.66 43.80 17.57
CA GLY A 421 13.64 43.71 18.63
C GLY A 421 14.16 43.26 20.00
N THR A 422 13.30 43.36 21.02
CA THR A 422 13.48 42.69 22.31
C THR A 422 12.72 41.37 22.32
N ARG A 423 13.38 40.29 22.75
CA ARG A 423 12.77 38.95 22.89
C ARG A 423 12.36 38.73 24.33
N ARG A 424 11.19 38.12 24.52
CA ARG A 424 10.77 37.64 25.83
C ARG A 424 11.54 36.36 26.18
N LEU A 425 11.59 36.02 27.47
CA LEU A 425 12.34 34.85 27.97
C LEU A 425 11.83 33.53 27.38
N ASP A 426 10.50 33.40 27.22
CA ASP A 426 9.84 32.26 26.58
C ASP A 426 10.25 32.11 25.11
N GLN A 427 10.40 33.23 24.39
CA GLN A 427 10.85 33.24 22.99
C GLN A 427 12.33 32.87 22.85
N GLU A 428 13.22 33.40 23.69
CA GLU A 428 14.65 33.06 23.63
C GLU A 428 14.89 31.58 23.97
N ALA A 429 14.14 31.02 24.93
CA ALA A 429 14.18 29.59 25.24
C ALA A 429 13.75 28.74 24.03
N ALA A 430 12.67 29.12 23.34
CA ALA A 430 12.21 28.44 22.14
C ALA A 430 13.24 28.52 20.99
N ILE A 431 13.82 29.70 20.76
CA ILE A 431 14.87 29.93 19.75
C ILE A 431 16.09 29.07 20.06
N ALA A 432 16.57 29.07 21.30
CA ALA A 432 17.73 28.31 21.72
C ALA A 432 17.52 26.80 21.54
N SER A 433 16.30 26.29 21.78
CA SER A 433 15.98 24.89 21.51
C SER A 433 15.95 24.59 20.01
N MET A 434 15.30 25.44 19.21
CA MET A 434 15.17 25.24 17.76
C MET A 434 16.51 25.36 17.02
N LEU A 435 17.44 26.19 17.49
CA LEU A 435 18.76 26.38 16.85
C LEU A 435 19.71 25.19 17.06
N ARG A 436 19.42 24.28 18.00
CA ARG A 436 20.21 23.04 18.20
C ARG A 436 19.95 21.99 17.12
N HIS A 437 18.89 22.16 16.34
CA HIS A 437 18.45 21.20 15.34
C HIS A 437 18.30 21.90 13.98
N ASP A 438 18.52 21.18 12.88
CA ASP A 438 18.33 21.71 11.53
C ASP A 438 16.85 21.79 11.13
N ALA A 439 16.05 20.85 11.64
CA ALA A 439 14.61 20.76 11.41
C ALA A 439 13.86 20.68 12.74
N GLY A 440 12.68 21.29 12.79
CA GLY A 440 11.85 21.28 14.00
C GLY A 440 10.50 21.95 13.79
N VAL A 441 9.54 21.64 14.67
CA VAL A 441 8.20 22.23 14.67
C VAL A 441 8.03 23.06 15.94
N LEU A 442 7.84 24.36 15.79
CA LEU A 442 7.51 25.26 16.89
C LEU A 442 5.99 25.27 17.11
N CYS A 443 5.50 24.50 18.08
CA CYS A 443 4.11 24.58 18.51
C CYS A 443 3.96 25.67 19.57
N ALA A 444 3.31 26.78 19.22
CA ALA A 444 3.08 27.88 20.13
C ALA A 444 1.69 28.50 19.91
N PRO A 445 1.00 28.95 20.98
CA PRO A 445 -0.32 29.54 20.87
C PRO A 445 -0.29 30.84 20.05
N THR A 446 -1.47 31.28 19.60
CA THR A 446 -1.64 32.62 19.05
C THR A 446 -1.16 33.67 20.07
N ALA A 447 -0.67 34.81 19.58
CA ALA A 447 -0.01 35.87 20.37
C ALA A 447 1.36 35.51 21.01
N PHE A 448 1.88 34.29 20.88
CA PHE A 448 3.26 33.99 21.29
C PHE A 448 4.30 34.84 20.53
N GLY A 449 3.97 35.29 19.31
CA GLY A 449 4.91 36.02 18.46
C GLY A 449 5.79 35.09 17.64
N LYS A 450 5.19 34.08 17.00
CA LYS A 450 5.87 33.11 16.12
C LYS A 450 6.68 33.82 15.02
N THR A 451 6.12 34.83 14.38
CA THR A 451 6.80 35.64 13.36
C THR A 451 8.03 36.37 13.91
N VAL A 452 7.96 36.91 15.13
CA VAL A 452 9.10 37.57 15.79
C VAL A 452 10.19 36.58 16.13
N THR A 453 9.79 35.40 16.62
CA THR A 453 10.68 34.26 16.91
C THR A 453 11.38 33.79 15.63
N ALA A 454 10.65 33.64 14.53
CA ALA A 454 11.18 33.28 13.22
C ALA A 454 12.15 34.33 12.67
N ALA A 455 11.84 35.63 12.80
CA ALA A 455 12.75 36.71 12.42
C ALA A 455 14.06 36.62 13.21
N ALA A 456 13.99 36.40 14.53
CA ALA A 456 15.19 36.20 15.34
C ALA A 456 15.98 34.96 14.91
N MET A 457 15.32 33.87 14.51
CA MET A 457 15.99 32.68 13.97
C MET A 457 16.69 32.96 12.64
N ILE A 458 16.07 33.71 11.71
CA ILE A 458 16.69 34.13 10.45
C ILE A 458 17.97 34.91 10.74
N ALA A 459 17.91 35.87 11.67
CA ALA A 459 19.08 36.65 12.07
C ALA A 459 20.18 35.82 12.73
N ARG A 460 19.81 34.80 13.53
CA ARG A 460 20.77 33.91 14.21
C ARG A 460 21.44 32.94 13.25
N ARG A 461 20.72 32.43 12.25
CA ARG A 461 21.28 31.51 11.23
C ARG A 461 22.06 32.25 10.16
N GLY A 462 21.61 33.45 9.77
CA GLY A 462 22.33 34.31 8.83
C GLY A 462 22.47 33.71 7.43
N VAL A 463 21.51 32.89 6.99
CA VAL A 463 21.47 32.30 5.64
C VAL A 463 20.20 32.71 4.93
N ASN A 464 20.23 32.70 3.60
CA ASN A 464 19.06 33.02 2.80
C ASN A 464 17.86 32.10 3.15
N THR A 465 16.69 32.71 3.27
CA THR A 465 15.51 32.09 3.87
C THR A 465 14.27 32.26 2.99
N LEU A 466 13.55 31.17 2.77
CA LEU A 466 12.21 31.16 2.20
C LEU A 466 11.16 30.99 3.29
N VAL A 467 10.21 31.92 3.37
CA VAL A 467 9.04 31.84 4.25
C VAL A 467 7.82 31.44 3.43
N LEU A 468 7.22 30.29 3.74
CA LEU A 468 6.02 29.78 3.11
C LEU A 468 4.79 30.13 3.95
N VAL A 469 3.80 30.74 3.30
CA VAL A 469 2.51 31.08 3.89
C VAL A 469 1.36 30.56 3.02
N HIS A 470 0.18 30.38 3.60
CA HIS A 470 -0.97 29.83 2.87
C HIS A 470 -1.92 30.91 2.30
N ARG A 471 -1.75 32.20 2.66
CA ARG A 471 -2.61 33.32 2.23
C ARG A 471 -1.81 34.59 1.92
N THR A 472 -2.33 35.40 1.00
CA THR A 472 -1.71 36.67 0.57
C THR A 472 -1.70 37.72 1.69
N GLU A 473 -2.69 37.70 2.58
CA GLU A 473 -2.75 38.60 3.74
C GLU A 473 -1.59 38.32 4.71
N LEU A 474 -1.30 37.04 4.95
CA LEU A 474 -0.18 36.62 5.79
C LEU A 474 1.16 37.01 5.17
N LEU A 475 1.29 36.93 3.84
CA LEU A 475 2.49 37.38 3.14
C LEU A 475 2.79 38.86 3.46
N LYS A 476 1.78 39.73 3.40
CA LYS A 476 1.94 41.16 3.73
C LYS A 476 2.31 41.35 5.20
N GLN A 477 1.66 40.63 6.11
CA GLN A 477 1.97 40.70 7.54
C GLN A 477 3.41 40.26 7.82
N TRP A 478 3.87 39.16 7.22
CA TRP A 478 5.25 38.71 7.32
C TRP A 478 6.22 39.75 6.76
N GLN A 479 5.90 40.37 5.62
CA GLN A 479 6.74 41.40 5.02
C GLN A 479 6.93 42.59 5.97
N GLU A 480 5.85 43.11 6.54
CA GLU A 480 5.89 44.21 7.51
C GLU A 480 6.70 43.83 8.76
N ARG A 481 6.50 42.62 9.29
CA ARG A 481 7.19 42.14 10.49
C ARG A 481 8.68 41.95 10.25
N LEU A 482 9.08 41.32 9.15
CA LEU A 482 10.49 41.13 8.82
C LEU A 482 11.19 42.47 8.59
N GLN A 483 10.54 43.43 7.92
CA GLN A 483 11.07 44.80 7.77
C GLN A 483 11.26 45.49 9.12
N ALA A 484 10.31 45.34 10.05
CA ALA A 484 10.39 45.97 11.37
C ALA A 484 11.47 45.34 12.27
N PHE A 485 11.67 44.02 12.19
CA PHE A 485 12.51 43.29 13.15
C PHE A 485 13.92 42.94 12.66
N LEU A 486 14.21 42.97 11.34
CA LEU A 486 15.52 42.58 10.81
C LEU A 486 16.46 43.74 10.45
N GLY A 487 16.07 45.00 10.70
CA GLY A 487 16.95 46.15 10.45
C GLY A 487 17.45 46.27 9.00
N VAL A 488 16.77 45.62 8.06
CA VAL A 488 17.20 45.49 6.67
C VAL A 488 16.71 46.67 5.80
N GLY A 489 17.55 47.07 4.85
CA GLY A 489 17.19 48.06 3.83
C GLY A 489 16.18 47.54 2.79
N LYS A 490 15.70 48.47 1.95
CA LYS A 490 14.83 48.12 0.80
C LYS A 490 15.58 47.14 -0.13
N GLY A 491 14.90 46.10 -0.59
CA GLY A 491 15.45 45.12 -1.54
C GLY A 491 16.08 43.87 -0.91
N VAL A 492 16.03 43.70 0.41
CA VAL A 492 16.43 42.43 1.06
C VAL A 492 15.27 41.44 1.14
N ILE A 493 14.05 41.93 1.37
CA ILE A 493 12.84 41.11 1.48
C ILE A 493 12.08 41.10 0.16
N GLY A 494 11.99 39.95 -0.49
CA GLY A 494 11.19 39.73 -1.70
C GLY A 494 9.90 38.97 -1.42
N THR A 495 9.04 38.91 -2.45
CA THR A 495 7.69 38.33 -2.32
C THR A 495 7.27 37.58 -3.59
N ILE A 496 6.59 36.46 -3.41
CA ILE A 496 6.03 35.63 -4.48
C ILE A 496 4.57 35.30 -4.12
N GLY A 497 3.61 35.96 -4.77
CA GLY A 497 2.19 35.74 -4.47
C GLY A 497 1.26 36.76 -5.14
N GLY A 498 -0.02 36.42 -5.26
CA GLY A 498 -1.04 37.33 -5.82
C GLY A 498 -0.74 37.77 -7.26
N GLY A 499 -0.14 36.89 -8.06
CA GLY A 499 0.21 37.17 -9.47
C GLY A 499 1.49 38.01 -9.66
N LYS A 500 2.23 38.32 -8.59
CA LYS A 500 3.51 39.04 -8.65
C LYS A 500 4.64 38.18 -8.11
N ALA A 501 5.76 38.15 -8.81
CA ALA A 501 6.99 37.48 -8.38
C ALA A 501 8.14 38.48 -8.43
N LYS A 502 8.67 38.84 -7.26
CA LYS A 502 9.87 39.69 -7.12
C LYS A 502 10.75 39.11 -6.01
N PRO A 503 11.32 37.91 -6.21
CA PRO A 503 12.24 37.33 -5.25
C PRO A 503 13.55 38.12 -5.20
N THR A 504 14.21 38.13 -4.03
CA THR A 504 15.54 38.73 -3.85
C THR A 504 16.65 37.69 -3.77
N GLY A 505 16.31 36.41 -3.54
CA GLY A 505 17.25 35.33 -3.24
C GLY A 505 17.83 35.41 -1.82
N LYS A 506 17.41 36.39 -1.03
CA LYS A 506 17.89 36.64 0.35
C LYS A 506 16.85 36.21 1.36
N ILE A 507 15.80 37.00 1.56
CA ILE A 507 14.68 36.64 2.42
C ILE A 507 13.42 36.79 1.59
N ASP A 508 12.79 35.69 1.24
CA ASP A 508 11.65 35.68 0.34
C ASP A 508 10.43 35.11 1.02
N ILE A 509 9.27 35.72 0.77
CA ILE A 509 8.00 35.30 1.34
C ILE A 509 7.10 34.85 0.20
N ALA A 510 6.69 33.59 0.22
CA ALA A 510 5.94 32.99 -0.86
C ALA A 510 4.62 32.39 -0.38
N VAL A 511 3.55 32.63 -1.15
CA VAL A 511 2.31 31.86 -0.99
C VAL A 511 2.54 30.48 -1.60
N MET A 512 2.29 29.41 -0.84
CA MET A 512 2.55 28.02 -1.27
C MET A 512 1.98 27.70 -2.65
N GLN A 513 0.72 28.08 -2.90
CA GLN A 513 0.03 27.87 -4.18
C GLN A 513 0.67 28.62 -5.37
N SER A 514 1.52 29.61 -5.12
CA SER A 514 2.25 30.31 -6.18
C SER A 514 3.56 29.61 -6.54
N LEU A 515 4.02 28.65 -5.74
CA LEU A 515 5.24 27.88 -5.94
C LEU A 515 4.98 26.47 -6.50
N SER A 516 3.76 25.96 -6.45
CA SER A 516 3.36 24.69 -7.09
C SER A 516 2.39 24.98 -8.23
N ARG A 517 2.65 24.42 -9.42
CA ARG A 517 1.71 24.44 -10.55
C ARG A 517 1.70 23.06 -11.21
N GLN A 518 0.51 22.48 -11.33
CA GLN A 518 0.30 21.17 -11.98
C GLN A 518 1.18 20.04 -11.38
N GLY A 519 1.49 20.09 -10.08
CA GLY A 519 2.33 19.11 -9.40
C GLY A 519 3.84 19.35 -9.53
N GLU A 520 4.27 20.39 -10.25
CA GLU A 520 5.66 20.79 -10.31
C GLU A 520 5.94 21.94 -9.35
N VAL A 521 6.96 21.74 -8.51
CA VAL A 521 7.47 22.77 -7.59
C VAL A 521 8.47 23.65 -8.34
N ASN A 522 8.35 24.97 -8.17
CA ASN A 522 9.23 25.93 -8.82
C ASN A 522 10.70 25.73 -8.36
N PRO A 523 11.68 25.55 -9.27
CA PRO A 523 13.09 25.31 -8.92
C PRO A 523 13.74 26.38 -8.04
N LEU A 524 13.17 27.59 -7.99
CA LEU A 524 13.61 28.64 -7.06
C LEU A 524 13.70 28.16 -5.61
N VAL A 525 12.88 27.19 -5.17
CA VAL A 525 12.93 26.68 -3.80
C VAL A 525 14.25 26.01 -3.43
N GLU A 526 15.01 25.53 -4.42
CA GLU A 526 16.31 24.88 -4.23
C GLU A 526 17.39 25.86 -3.76
N GLY A 527 17.19 27.15 -4.00
CA GLY A 527 18.17 28.20 -3.72
C GLY A 527 18.15 28.77 -2.31
N TYR A 528 17.52 28.14 -1.32
CA TYR A 528 17.44 28.67 0.06
C TYR A 528 17.98 27.69 1.10
N GLY A 529 18.85 28.16 2.00
CA GLY A 529 19.40 27.36 3.10
C GLY A 529 18.47 27.17 4.28
N GLN A 530 17.45 28.02 4.41
CA GLN A 530 16.42 27.90 5.44
C GLN A 530 15.02 28.01 4.82
N VAL A 531 14.13 27.11 5.22
CA VAL A 531 12.70 27.19 4.89
C VAL A 531 11.89 27.28 6.18
N ILE A 532 11.02 28.27 6.27
CA ILE A 532 10.09 28.47 7.39
C ILE A 532 8.68 28.31 6.87
N VAL A 533 7.89 27.44 7.49
CA VAL A 533 6.52 27.19 7.09
C VAL A 533 5.57 27.69 8.16
N ASP A 534 4.79 28.73 7.84
CA ASP A 534 3.79 29.27 8.76
C ASP A 534 2.49 28.45 8.71
N GLU A 535 1.92 28.20 9.89
CA GLU A 535 0.76 27.32 10.08
C GLU A 535 0.90 25.96 9.37
N CYS A 536 2.06 25.30 9.58
CA CYS A 536 2.43 24.04 8.94
C CYS A 536 1.44 22.87 9.17
N HIS A 537 0.52 22.98 10.14
CA HIS A 537 -0.54 22.00 10.36
C HIS A 537 -1.52 21.90 9.17
N HIS A 538 -1.54 22.89 8.28
CA HIS A 538 -2.31 22.83 7.03
C HIS A 538 -1.62 22.02 5.93
N VAL A 539 -0.29 21.83 5.99
CA VAL A 539 0.50 21.20 4.91
C VAL A 539 0.14 19.73 4.70
N GLY A 540 -0.35 19.02 5.73
CA GLY A 540 -0.75 17.61 5.61
C GLY A 540 -2.08 17.38 4.89
N ALA A 541 -2.75 18.42 4.36
CA ALA A 541 -3.95 18.26 3.55
C ALA A 541 -3.58 18.11 2.08
N VAL A 542 -4.21 17.15 1.37
CA VAL A 542 -4.06 16.89 -0.09
C VAL A 542 -4.21 18.15 -0.96
N SER A 543 -4.78 19.23 -0.42
CA SER A 543 -4.86 20.55 -1.06
C SER A 543 -3.52 21.29 -1.18
N PHE A 544 -2.47 20.79 -0.52
CA PHE A 544 -1.14 21.39 -0.41
C PHE A 544 -0.02 20.55 -1.02
N ASP A 545 -0.30 19.29 -1.40
CA ASP A 545 0.59 18.41 -2.19
C ASP A 545 0.57 18.79 -3.68
#